data_AF-A0A9E4GD65-F1
#
_entry.id   AF-A0A9E4GD65-F1
#
_cell.length_a   1.000
_cell.length_b   1.000
_cell.length_c   1.000
_cell.angle_alpha   90.00
_cell.angle_beta   90.00
_cell.angle_gamma   90.00
#
_symmetry.space_group_name_H-M   'P 1'
#
loop_
_entity.id
_entity.type
_entity.pdbx_description
1 polymer ?
#
loop_
_entity_poly.entity_id
_entity_poly.type
_entity_poly.pdbx_seq_one_letter_code
_entity_poly.pdbx_strand_id
1 'polypeptide(L)'
;MPDFIVLLDGGHDGPLHLIVEITGYRGEDAKEKKATMETYWVPGVNRHGQYGRWAFAEFTEVYQTEADFQAKLEARFDRLINRPQE
;
A
#
# COMPACT_ATOMS: atom_id res chain seq x y z
N MET A 1 -12.19 -4.36 -4.86
CA MET A 1 -11.89 -2.95 -5.18
C MET A 1 -11.19 -2.32 -4.00
N PRO A 2 -10.08 -1.58 -4.18
CA PRO A 2 -9.40 -0.89 -3.09
C PRO A 2 -10.19 0.34 -2.62
N ASP A 3 -9.96 0.78 -1.38
CA ASP A 3 -10.57 2.01 -0.87
C ASP A 3 -9.94 3.26 -1.51
N PHE A 4 -8.59 3.29 -1.58
CA PHE A 4 -7.86 4.38 -2.21
C PHE A 4 -6.69 3.88 -3.06
N ILE A 5 -6.35 4.68 -4.07
CA ILE A 5 -5.07 4.59 -4.78
C ILE A 5 -4.42 5.97 -4.64
N VAL A 6 -3.26 6.00 -3.99
CA VAL A 6 -2.49 7.22 -3.75
C VAL A 6 -1.28 7.22 -4.67
N LEU A 7 -1.07 8.32 -5.38
CA LEU A 7 0.14 8.53 -6.16
C LEU A 7 1.15 9.30 -5.30
N LEU A 8 2.29 8.66 -5.02
CA LEU A 8 3.37 9.25 -4.25
C LEU A 8 4.47 9.75 -5.17
N ASP A 9 5.07 10.86 -4.79
CA ASP A 9 6.36 11.25 -5.34
C ASP A 9 7.44 10.31 -4.77
N GLY A 10 8.00 9.45 -5.63
CA GLY A 10 9.09 8.55 -5.29
C GLY A 10 10.48 9.11 -5.60
N GLY A 11 10.58 10.41 -5.88
CA GLY A 11 11.83 11.10 -6.14
C GLY A 11 12.54 10.54 -7.38
N HIS A 12 13.80 10.13 -7.20
CA HIS A 12 14.66 9.70 -8.31
C HIS A 12 14.14 8.45 -9.03
N ASP A 13 13.44 7.58 -8.30
CA ASP A 13 12.90 6.34 -8.87
C ASP A 13 11.54 6.55 -9.55
N GLY A 14 11.05 7.79 -9.64
CA GLY A 14 9.76 8.15 -10.24
C GLY A 14 8.56 7.84 -9.33
N PRO A 15 7.33 8.10 -9.78
CA PRO A 15 6.13 7.97 -8.95
C PRO A 15 5.85 6.53 -8.49
N LEU A 16 5.24 6.39 -7.32
CA LEU A 16 4.81 5.11 -6.74
C LEU A 16 3.29 5.11 -6.53
N HIS A 17 2.60 4.14 -7.13
CA HIS A 17 1.17 3.91 -6.88
C HIS A 17 1.01 3.06 -5.62
N LEU A 18 0.43 3.62 -4.56
CA LEU A 18 0.09 2.87 -3.36
C LEU A 18 -1.40 2.53 -3.36
N ILE A 19 -1.72 1.24 -3.34
CA ILE A 19 -3.04 0.77 -2.99
C ILE A 19 -3.20 0.81 -1.48
N VAL A 20 -4.23 1.50 -1.00
CA VAL A 20 -4.55 1.64 0.41
C VAL A 20 -5.90 1.00 0.71
N GLU A 21 -5.90 0.11 1.70
CA GLU A 21 -7.11 -0.53 2.22
C GLU A 21 -7.29 -0.19 3.71
N ILE A 22 -8.49 0.25 4.09
CA ILE A 22 -8.86 0.53 5.48
C ILE A 22 -9.81 -0.57 5.96
N THR A 23 -9.30 -1.47 6.80
CA THR A 23 -10.05 -2.63 7.28
C THR A 23 -10.41 -2.45 8.76
N GLY A 24 -11.66 -2.10 9.06
CA GLY A 24 -12.14 -1.99 10.44
C GLY A 24 -12.34 -3.35 11.13
N TYR A 25 -12.89 -4.34 10.42
CA TYR A 25 -13.06 -5.72 10.90
C TYR A 25 -12.31 -6.70 10.00
N ARG A 26 -11.42 -7.49 10.59
CA ARG A 26 -10.56 -8.42 9.85
C ARG A 26 -11.18 -9.81 9.72
N GLY A 27 -12.14 -9.95 8.79
CA GLY A 27 -12.70 -11.24 8.36
C GLY A 27 -11.78 -12.03 7.42
N GLU A 28 -12.20 -13.22 7.01
CA GLU A 28 -11.46 -14.05 6.04
C GLU A 28 -11.29 -13.34 4.68
N ASP A 29 -12.32 -12.64 4.20
CA ASP A 29 -12.26 -11.87 2.95
C ASP A 29 -11.13 -10.81 2.95
N ALA A 30 -10.91 -10.15 4.10
CA ALA A 30 -9.84 -9.17 4.24
C ALA A 30 -8.44 -9.84 4.18
N LYS A 31 -8.32 -11.03 4.75
CA LYS A 31 -7.08 -11.82 4.69
C LYS A 31 -6.79 -12.29 3.25
N GLU A 32 -7.79 -12.81 2.55
CA GLU A 32 -7.64 -13.26 1.16
C GLU A 32 -7.30 -12.10 0.23
N LYS A 33 -7.93 -10.93 0.43
CA LYS A 33 -7.65 -9.72 -0.34
C LYS A 33 -6.20 -9.26 -0.15
N LYS A 34 -5.74 -9.19 1.10
CA LYS A 34 -4.33 -8.88 1.41
C LYS A 34 -3.38 -9.88 0.76
N ALA A 35 -3.60 -11.18 0.99
CA ALA A 35 -2.74 -12.23 0.46
C ALA A 35 -2.67 -12.14 -1.07
N THR A 36 -3.79 -11.87 -1.73
CA THR A 36 -3.85 -11.70 -3.18
C THR A 36 -3.03 -10.50 -3.65
N MET A 37 -3.14 -9.35 -2.96
CA MET A 37 -2.40 -8.14 -3.29
C MET A 37 -0.89 -8.31 -3.13
N GLU A 38 -0.45 -8.87 -2.00
CA GLU A 38 0.97 -9.02 -1.66
C GLU A 38 1.65 -10.12 -2.48
N THR A 39 0.94 -11.21 -2.78
CA THR A 39 1.57 -12.41 -3.37
C THR A 39 1.45 -12.47 -4.89
N TYR A 40 0.35 -11.97 -5.47
CA TYR A 40 0.06 -12.12 -6.89
C TYR A 40 -0.01 -10.79 -7.61
N TRP A 41 -0.86 -9.87 -7.15
CA TRP A 41 -1.22 -8.69 -7.93
C TRP A 41 -0.09 -7.67 -8.03
N VAL A 42 0.44 -7.19 -6.89
CA VAL A 42 1.53 -6.19 -6.89
C VAL A 42 2.79 -6.74 -7.58
N PRO A 43 3.26 -7.97 -7.28
CA PRO A 43 4.38 -8.54 -8.00
C PRO A 43 4.12 -8.71 -9.50
N GLY A 44 2.90 -9.12 -9.88
CA GLY A 44 2.51 -9.31 -11.28
C GLY A 44 2.55 -8.02 -12.09
N VAL A 45 1.93 -6.95 -11.57
CA VAL A 45 1.90 -5.63 -12.23
C VAL A 45 3.30 -5.03 -12.32
N ASN A 46 4.09 -5.11 -11.25
CA ASN A 46 5.47 -4.61 -11.26
C ASN A 46 6.35 -5.38 -12.25
N ARG A 47 6.19 -6.72 -12.37
CA ARG A 47 6.91 -7.53 -13.37
C ARG A 47 6.48 -7.24 -14.81
N HIS A 48 5.22 -6.87 -15.02
CA HIS A 48 4.75 -6.45 -16.34
C HIS A 48 5.42 -5.14 -16.78
N GLY A 49 5.68 -4.22 -15.85
CA GLY A 49 6.45 -2.99 -16.09
C GLY A 49 5.74 -1.89 -16.89
N GLN A 50 4.53 -2.14 -17.42
CA GLN A 50 3.79 -1.15 -18.20
C GLN A 50 3.05 -0.10 -17.36
N TYR A 51 2.79 -0.39 -16.09
CA TYR A 51 1.94 0.42 -15.24
C TYR A 51 2.70 1.18 -14.15
N GLY A 52 4.03 1.27 -14.27
CA GLY A 52 4.89 1.89 -13.26
C GLY A 52 5.05 1.02 -12.01
N ARG A 53 5.46 1.66 -10.90
CA ARG A 53 5.70 0.97 -9.62
C ARG A 53 4.44 0.97 -8.76
N TRP A 54 4.16 -0.18 -8.16
CA TRP A 54 3.01 -0.41 -7.29
C TRP A 54 3.43 -0.98 -5.94
N ALA A 55 2.72 -0.58 -4.90
CA ALA A 55 2.81 -1.11 -3.54
C ALA A 55 1.42 -1.27 -2.93
N PHE A 56 1.33 -2.01 -1.82
CA PHE A 56 0.09 -2.23 -1.08
C PHE A 56 0.28 -1.93 0.41
N ALA A 57 -0.69 -1.24 1.00
CA ALA A 57 -0.79 -0.99 2.44
C ALA A 57 -2.21 -1.30 2.93
N GLU A 58 -2.29 -2.17 3.93
CA GLU A 58 -3.50 -2.44 4.69
C GLU A 58 -3.38 -1.77 6.05
N PHE A 59 -4.41 -1.01 6.41
CA PHE A 59 -4.56 -0.35 7.69
C PHE A 59 -5.70 -1.01 8.46
N THR A 60 -5.35 -1.76 9.50
CA THR A 60 -6.32 -2.52 10.33
C THR A 60 -6.66 -1.81 11.64
N GLU A 61 -6.11 -0.62 11.87
CA GLU A 61 -6.33 0.14 13.10
C GLU A 61 -7.60 0.99 12.95
N VAL A 62 -8.42 1.04 14.00
CA VAL A 62 -9.46 2.06 14.13
C VAL A 62 -8.74 3.35 14.50
N TYR A 63 -8.53 4.23 13.53
CA TYR A 63 -7.90 5.53 13.78
C TYR A 63 -8.81 6.36 14.68
N GLN A 64 -8.35 6.60 15.92
CA GLN A 64 -9.12 7.36 16.90
C GLN A 64 -9.14 8.86 16.54
N THR A 65 -8.13 9.34 15.81
CA THR A 65 -8.00 10.74 15.36
C THR A 65 -7.24 10.84 14.03
N GLU A 66 -7.45 11.93 13.29
CA GLU A 66 -6.82 12.22 11.99
C GLU A 66 -5.28 12.33 12.10
N ALA A 67 -4.76 12.88 13.19
CA ALA A 67 -3.31 13.01 13.42
C ALA A 67 -2.62 11.64 13.53
N ASP A 68 -3.28 10.66 14.17
CA ASP A 68 -2.75 9.30 14.33
C ASP A 68 -2.73 8.56 12.99
N PHE A 69 -3.75 8.80 12.14
CA PHE A 69 -3.78 8.31 10.77
C PHE A 69 -2.63 8.89 9.94
N GLN A 70 -2.43 10.21 10.00
CA GLN A 70 -1.35 10.88 9.26
C GLN A 70 0.03 10.35 9.65
N ALA A 71 0.33 10.26 10.96
CA ALA A 71 1.62 9.76 11.42
C ALA A 71 1.88 8.30 11.02
N LYS A 72 0.84 7.45 11.06
CA LYS A 72 0.93 6.05 10.64
C LYS A 72 1.10 5.91 9.13
N LEU A 73 0.43 6.75 8.35
CA LEU A 73 0.62 6.85 6.90
C LEU A 73 2.06 7.24 6.58
N GLU A 74 2.55 8.35 7.13
CA GLU A 74 3.93 8.85 6.91
C GLU A 74 4.97 7.77 7.25
N ALA A 75 4.90 7.16 8.44
CA ALA A 75 5.83 6.10 8.84
C ALA A 75 5.73 4.82 7.99
N ARG A 76 4.59 4.57 7.34
CA ARG A 76 4.43 3.46 6.39
C ARG A 76 4.99 3.83 5.03
N PHE A 77 4.76 5.06 4.56
CA PHE A 77 5.30 5.60 3.32
C PHE A 77 6.82 5.64 3.34
N ASP A 78 7.42 6.13 4.42
CA ASP A 78 8.88 6.16 4.56
C ASP A 78 9.49 4.76 4.43
N ARG A 79 8.83 3.74 4.97
CA ARG A 79 9.27 2.35 4.83
C ARG A 79 9.10 1.79 3.43
N LEU A 80 8.11 2.25 2.68
CA LEU A 80 7.86 1.82 1.31
C LEU A 80 8.84 2.49 0.32
N ILE A 81 9.15 3.76 0.54
CA ILE A 81 10.09 4.53 -0.30
C ILE A 81 11.54 4.09 -0.03
N ASN A 82 11.91 3.90 1.24
CA ASN A 82 13.30 3.60 1.61
C ASN A 82 13.65 2.10 1.60
N ARG A 83 12.83 1.23 1.00
CA ARG A 83 13.12 -0.21 0.97
C ARG A 83 14.27 -0.48 -0.01
N PRO A 84 15.40 -1.08 0.44
CA PRO A 84 16.46 -1.49 -0.47
C PRO A 84 15.92 -2.53 -1.46
N GLN A 85 16.22 -2.33 -2.74
CA GLN A 85 15.93 -3.29 -3.80
C GLN A 85 16.93 -4.45 -3.66
N GLU A 86 16.45 -5.64 -3.31
CA GLU A 86 17.20 -6.90 -3.47
C GLU A 86 16.99 -7.45 -4.89
#